data_AF-A0AA39KYP9-F1
#
_entry.id   AF-A0AA39KYP9-F1
#
_cell.length_a   1.000
_cell.length_b   1.000
_cell.length_c   1.000
_cell.angle_alpha   90.00
_cell.angle_beta   90.00
_cell.angle_gamma   90.00
#
_symmetry.space_group_name_H-M   'P 1'
#
loop_
_entity.id
_entity.type
_entity.pdbx_description
1 polymer ?
#
loop_
_entity_poly.entity_id
_entity_poly.type
_entity_poly.pdbx_seq_one_letter_code
_entity_poly.pdbx_strand_id
1 'polypeptide(L)'
;MFRDTPKIIIDDGDAPSAPYVVNIRMEDLLEKLKILNYDNEFVHELKMKPINRHYFVVPTNPGEQFYMFTSLAAWLIRKSGKNFESPQESDDPNSIIASIIDYLKETGVSVEFPPNKLKQGVGEHAIHVLDNLADQAIKISKFKWQKAEILPDEPNQEPEIEDDDAELILEKVEEEMMAEYDEEEDDILHIDDITRIYGKTMEDVQKPDSILESQTDTEEWKLELERVIPQLKVTIKTDSRDWRSHLEQMKQLRGNIETNFNGTKIQLDKLQLDIGNTLDKIKTRETHLNKQLEPTLNEFRSLQEELSKIKEHYRDVSGGVTERTRTLNKLSEELDQIKKEMDERGSSMTDGTPLINIKKTITKMKSEISEMNVRIGVLEYSLMCARLRDKNQLQEDMNSTTSTLIK
;
A
#
# COMPACT_ATOMS: atom_id res chain seq x y z
N MET A 1 -7.24 11.53 6.63
CA MET A 1 -6.07 12.41 6.71
C MET A 1 -5.35 12.30 5.37
N PHE A 2 -5.63 13.25 4.47
CA PHE A 2 -4.89 13.41 3.23
C PHE A 2 -3.53 13.98 3.60
N ARG A 3 -2.43 13.46 3.03
CA ARG A 3 -1.05 13.71 3.47
C ARG A 3 -0.85 15.14 4.02
N ASP A 4 -0.78 15.25 5.35
CA ASP A 4 -0.35 16.47 6.07
C ASP A 4 1.18 16.66 5.96
N THR A 5 1.88 15.71 5.33
CA THR A 5 3.31 15.82 5.06
C THR A 5 3.53 16.76 3.88
N PRO A 6 4.47 17.71 3.97
CA PRO A 6 4.75 18.65 2.89
C PRO A 6 5.04 17.88 1.61
N LYS A 7 4.52 18.39 0.48
CA LYS A 7 4.93 17.97 -0.87
C LYS A 7 6.46 17.88 -0.84
N ILE A 8 7.03 16.79 -1.36
CA ILE A 8 8.49 16.59 -1.33
C ILE A 8 9.14 17.81 -1.99
N ILE A 9 9.70 18.68 -1.15
CA ILE A 9 10.49 19.86 -1.51
C ILE A 9 11.92 19.42 -1.24
N ILE A 10 12.67 19.18 -2.30
CA ILE A 10 14.12 19.10 -2.20
C ILE A 10 14.60 20.55 -2.25
N ASP A 11 15.20 21.01 -1.16
CA ASP A 11 15.69 22.39 -0.95
C ASP A 11 16.97 22.67 -1.78
N ASP A 12 17.50 21.66 -2.47
CA ASP A 12 18.79 21.68 -3.16
C ASP A 12 18.64 21.31 -4.64
N GLY A 13 18.71 22.32 -5.52
CA GLY A 13 18.49 22.19 -6.97
C GLY A 13 19.61 21.46 -7.73
N ASP A 14 20.77 21.25 -7.10
CA ASP A 14 21.95 20.56 -7.66
C ASP A 14 22.07 19.09 -7.21
N ALA A 15 21.12 18.58 -6.42
CA ALA A 15 21.13 17.17 -6.04
C ALA A 15 20.87 16.28 -7.28
N PRO A 16 21.62 15.18 -7.48
CA PRO A 16 21.39 14.26 -8.59
C PRO A 16 19.99 13.60 -8.57
N SER A 17 19.28 13.71 -7.45
CA SER A 17 17.88 13.29 -7.28
C SER A 17 16.85 14.34 -7.74
N ALA A 18 17.23 15.60 -7.94
CA ALA A 18 16.32 16.69 -8.31
C ALA A 18 15.53 16.44 -9.61
N PRO A 19 16.12 15.87 -10.69
CA PRO A 19 15.36 15.55 -11.91
C PRO A 19 14.30 14.46 -11.69
N TYR A 20 14.50 13.57 -10.71
CA TYR A 20 13.59 12.46 -10.42
C TYR A 20 12.38 12.90 -9.57
N VAL A 21 12.43 14.07 -8.93
CA VAL A 21 11.30 14.62 -8.17
C VAL A 21 10.08 14.83 -9.06
N VAL A 22 10.30 15.24 -10.31
CA VAL A 22 9.22 15.45 -11.28
C VAL A 22 8.52 14.13 -11.63
N ASN A 23 9.27 13.03 -11.72
CA ASN A 23 8.70 11.69 -11.93
C ASN A 23 7.86 11.23 -10.73
N ILE A 24 8.31 11.50 -9.50
CA ILE A 24 7.59 11.14 -8.28
C ILE A 24 6.28 11.94 -8.18
N ARG A 25 6.31 13.26 -8.49
CA ARG A 25 5.10 14.08 -8.53
C ARG A 25 4.11 13.64 -9.62
N MET A 26 4.61 13.18 -10.76
CA MET A 26 3.77 12.63 -11.82
C MET A 26 3.11 11.30 -11.40
N GLU A 27 3.81 10.44 -10.65
CA GLU A 27 3.20 9.25 -10.06
C GLU A 27 2.12 9.58 -9.04
N ASP A 28 2.38 10.52 -8.13
CA ASP A 28 1.40 10.98 -7.15
C ASP A 28 0.15 11.55 -7.86
N LEU A 29 0.33 12.31 -8.94
CA LEU A 29 -0.76 12.77 -9.79
C LEU A 29 -1.54 11.60 -10.42
N LEU A 30 -0.87 10.58 -10.97
CA LEU A 30 -1.55 9.42 -11.56
C LEU A 30 -2.36 8.63 -10.52
N GLU A 31 -1.83 8.45 -9.31
CA GLU A 31 -2.56 7.82 -8.21
C GLU A 31 -3.81 8.62 -7.86
N LYS A 32 -3.69 9.96 -7.77
CA LYS A 32 -4.82 10.87 -7.54
C LYS A 32 -5.86 10.80 -8.65
N LEU A 33 -5.42 10.70 -9.91
CA LEU A 33 -6.32 10.54 -11.05
C LEU A 33 -7.07 9.21 -11.00
N LYS A 34 -6.41 8.11 -10.64
CA LYS A 34 -7.07 6.80 -10.44
C LYS A 34 -8.13 6.85 -9.33
N ILE A 35 -7.84 7.52 -8.22
CA ILE A 35 -8.81 7.73 -7.13
C ILE A 35 -10.06 8.49 -7.63
N LEU A 36 -9.88 9.38 -8.61
CA LEU A 36 -10.95 10.16 -9.22
C LEU A 36 -11.66 9.44 -10.39
N ASN A 37 -11.45 8.12 -10.57
CA ASN A 37 -12.03 7.32 -11.67
C ASN A 37 -11.66 7.80 -13.08
N TYR A 38 -10.40 8.25 -13.25
CA TYR A 38 -9.85 8.69 -14.55
C TYR A 38 -10.08 7.69 -15.69
N ASP A 39 -9.94 6.39 -15.45
CA ASP A 39 -10.05 5.37 -16.51
C ASP A 39 -11.48 5.31 -17.08
N ASN A 40 -12.51 5.42 -16.25
CA ASN A 40 -13.90 5.33 -16.70
C ASN A 40 -14.45 6.65 -17.25
N GLU A 41 -14.07 7.79 -16.67
CA GLU A 41 -14.67 9.07 -17.06
C GLU A 41 -13.81 9.82 -18.08
N PHE A 42 -12.49 9.85 -17.91
CA PHE A 42 -11.63 10.61 -18.81
C PHE A 42 -11.21 9.79 -20.04
N VAL A 43 -10.86 8.50 -19.87
CA VAL A 43 -10.42 7.67 -21.00
C VAL A 43 -11.62 7.17 -21.82
N HIS A 44 -12.69 6.71 -21.16
CA HIS A 44 -13.87 6.19 -21.87
C HIS A 44 -14.87 7.27 -22.31
N GLU A 45 -15.25 8.27 -21.48
CA GLU A 45 -16.24 9.28 -21.91
C GLU A 45 -15.64 10.34 -22.83
N LEU A 46 -14.41 10.82 -22.56
CA LEU A 46 -13.74 11.83 -23.38
C LEU A 46 -12.89 11.23 -24.53
N LYS A 47 -12.82 9.89 -24.64
CA LYS A 47 -12.06 9.16 -25.68
C LYS A 47 -10.59 9.58 -25.80
N MET A 48 -9.96 9.96 -24.69
CA MET A 48 -8.57 10.42 -24.66
C MET A 48 -7.61 9.23 -24.46
N LYS A 49 -6.35 9.38 -24.89
CA LYS A 49 -5.33 8.33 -24.70
C LYS A 49 -4.98 8.15 -23.21
N PRO A 50 -4.74 6.92 -22.73
CA PRO A 50 -4.24 6.69 -21.38
C PRO A 50 -2.90 7.41 -21.14
N ILE A 51 -2.80 8.12 -20.01
CA ILE A 51 -1.59 8.85 -19.62
C ILE A 51 -0.59 7.86 -18.98
N ASN A 52 0.64 7.84 -19.48
CA ASN A 52 1.74 7.04 -18.92
C ASN A 52 2.50 7.85 -17.84
N ARG A 53 3.22 7.15 -16.94
CA ARG A 53 4.09 7.72 -15.89
C ARG A 53 5.05 8.81 -16.37
N HIS A 54 5.46 8.79 -17.62
CA HIS A 54 6.43 9.74 -18.18
C HIS A 54 5.80 10.78 -19.12
N TYR A 55 4.48 10.77 -19.30
CA TYR A 55 3.80 11.49 -20.38
C TYR A 55 3.94 13.02 -20.30
N PHE A 56 3.86 13.61 -19.10
CA PHE A 56 4.07 15.05 -18.89
C PHE A 56 5.51 15.40 -18.46
N VAL A 57 6.39 14.41 -18.35
CA VAL A 57 7.80 14.62 -17.98
C VAL A 57 8.67 14.72 -19.23
N VAL A 58 8.44 13.85 -20.21
CA VAL A 58 9.20 13.82 -21.46
C VAL A 58 8.46 14.60 -22.54
N PRO A 59 9.07 15.62 -23.16
CA PRO A 59 8.45 16.31 -24.31
C PRO A 59 8.42 15.34 -25.49
N THR A 60 7.22 14.99 -25.95
CA THR A 60 7.02 14.16 -27.15
C THR A 60 6.44 15.01 -28.26
N ASN A 61 5.22 15.51 -28.06
CA ASN A 61 4.55 16.41 -28.97
C ASN A 61 3.93 17.58 -28.19
N PRO A 62 4.53 18.78 -28.22
CA PRO A 62 4.07 19.93 -27.44
C PRO A 62 2.61 20.32 -27.70
N GLY A 63 2.10 20.16 -28.93
CA GLY A 63 0.71 20.49 -29.26
C GLY A 63 -0.29 19.50 -28.66
N GLU A 64 -0.05 18.21 -28.82
CA GLU A 64 -0.87 17.15 -28.24
C GLU A 64 -0.79 17.17 -26.71
N GLN A 65 0.40 17.37 -26.15
CA GLN A 65 0.61 17.46 -24.70
C GLN A 65 -0.07 18.69 -24.10
N PHE A 66 -0.08 19.83 -24.81
CA PHE A 66 -0.83 21.01 -24.39
C PHE A 66 -2.35 20.78 -24.42
N TYR A 67 -2.86 20.13 -25.47
CA TYR A 67 -4.28 19.75 -25.54
C TYR A 67 -4.68 18.76 -24.44
N MET A 68 -3.83 17.77 -24.16
CA MET A 68 -4.01 16.82 -23.05
C MET A 68 -3.96 17.51 -21.69
N PHE A 69 -3.03 18.45 -21.48
CA PHE A 69 -2.91 19.22 -20.25
C PHE A 69 -4.18 20.08 -20.01
N THR A 70 -4.61 20.81 -21.02
CA THR A 70 -5.78 21.71 -20.92
C THR A 70 -7.08 20.94 -20.77
N SER A 71 -7.27 19.82 -21.48
CA SER A 71 -8.44 18.95 -21.32
C SER A 71 -8.48 18.27 -19.95
N LEU A 72 -7.33 17.81 -19.43
CA LEU A 72 -7.25 17.24 -18.09
C LEU A 72 -7.52 18.29 -17.01
N ALA A 73 -6.96 19.49 -17.14
CA ALA A 73 -7.24 20.60 -16.22
C ALA A 73 -8.73 20.97 -16.24
N ALA A 74 -9.35 21.06 -17.41
CA ALA A 74 -10.79 21.30 -17.57
C ALA A 74 -11.63 20.22 -16.86
N TRP A 75 -11.26 18.95 -17.01
CA TRP A 75 -11.94 17.84 -16.35
C TRP A 75 -11.82 17.91 -14.83
N LEU A 76 -10.63 18.19 -14.29
CA LEU A 76 -10.40 18.35 -12.85
C LEU A 76 -11.18 19.54 -12.27
N ILE A 77 -11.30 20.65 -13.02
CA ILE A 77 -12.10 21.81 -12.62
C ILE A 77 -13.60 21.46 -12.59
N ARG A 78 -14.10 20.70 -13.58
CA ARG A 78 -15.48 20.18 -13.57
C ARG A 78 -15.75 19.29 -12.37
N LYS A 79 -14.81 18.39 -12.05
CA LYS A 79 -14.89 17.52 -10.87
C LYS A 79 -14.86 18.29 -9.56
N SER A 80 -14.24 19.46 -9.57
CA SER A 80 -14.24 20.40 -8.45
C SER A 80 -15.50 21.30 -8.39
N GLY A 81 -16.53 21.01 -9.19
CA GLY A 81 -17.86 21.63 -9.09
C GLY A 81 -18.04 22.96 -9.82
N LYS A 82 -17.10 23.39 -10.67
CA LYS A 82 -17.31 24.55 -11.56
C LYS A 82 -17.44 24.13 -13.02
N ASN A 83 -18.36 24.76 -13.74
CA ASN A 83 -18.51 24.56 -15.17
C ASN A 83 -17.32 25.18 -15.90
N PHE A 84 -16.52 24.33 -16.55
CA PHE A 84 -15.42 24.75 -17.40
C PHE A 84 -15.61 24.11 -18.78
N GLU A 85 -15.64 24.90 -19.84
CA GLU A 85 -15.84 24.38 -21.19
C GLU A 85 -14.60 23.60 -21.65
N SER A 86 -14.81 22.53 -22.41
CA SER A 86 -13.70 21.71 -22.90
C SER A 86 -12.95 22.53 -23.94
N PRO A 87 -11.64 22.75 -23.78
CA PRO A 87 -10.87 23.59 -24.68
C PRO A 87 -10.92 23.02 -26.09
N GLN A 88 -11.27 23.85 -27.08
CA GLN A 88 -11.25 23.49 -28.50
C GLN A 88 -9.88 23.81 -29.11
N GLU A 89 -9.48 23.10 -30.17
CA GLU A 89 -8.19 23.32 -30.85
C GLU A 89 -8.03 24.75 -31.43
N SER A 90 -9.14 25.49 -31.56
CA SER A 90 -9.19 26.88 -32.04
C SER A 90 -9.06 27.94 -30.93
N ASP A 91 -9.06 27.55 -29.66
CA ASP A 91 -9.01 28.48 -28.55
C ASP A 91 -7.58 29.00 -28.34
N ASP A 92 -7.43 30.28 -28.01
CA ASP A 92 -6.12 30.87 -27.74
C ASP A 92 -5.48 30.22 -26.49
N PRO A 93 -4.29 29.58 -26.63
CA PRO A 93 -3.59 28.93 -25.53
C PRO A 93 -3.41 29.81 -24.31
N ASN A 94 -3.18 31.13 -24.50
CA ASN A 94 -2.98 32.05 -23.39
C ASN A 94 -4.26 32.27 -22.58
N SER A 95 -5.40 32.34 -23.25
CA SER A 95 -6.71 32.59 -22.65
C SER A 95 -7.18 31.41 -21.80
N ILE A 96 -6.93 30.18 -22.25
CA ILE A 96 -7.20 28.96 -21.46
C ILE A 96 -6.27 28.88 -20.24
N ILE A 97 -4.96 29.12 -20.43
CA ILE A 97 -3.99 29.12 -19.33
C ILE A 97 -4.36 30.18 -18.28
N ALA A 98 -4.76 31.38 -18.71
CA ALA A 98 -5.21 32.44 -17.81
C ALA A 98 -6.42 32.01 -16.99
N SER A 99 -7.43 31.40 -17.63
CA SER A 99 -8.61 30.87 -16.96
C SER A 99 -8.27 29.79 -15.92
N ILE A 100 -7.34 28.88 -16.24
CA ILE A 100 -6.87 27.85 -15.30
C ILE A 100 -6.13 28.47 -14.11
N ILE A 101 -5.27 29.46 -14.36
CA ILE A 101 -4.52 30.17 -13.30
C ILE A 101 -5.47 30.96 -12.39
N ASP A 102 -6.48 31.62 -12.96
CA ASP A 102 -7.43 32.39 -12.16
C ASP A 102 -8.30 31.46 -11.29
N TYR A 103 -8.67 30.27 -11.79
CA TYR A 103 -9.29 29.23 -10.97
C TYR A 103 -8.37 28.76 -9.82
N LEU A 104 -7.07 28.59 -10.06
CA LEU A 104 -6.10 28.24 -9.02
C LEU A 104 -5.97 29.34 -7.95
N LYS A 105 -5.99 30.62 -8.35
CA LYS A 105 -5.99 31.74 -7.41
C LYS A 105 -7.24 31.76 -6.54
N GLU A 106 -8.42 31.51 -7.12
CA GLU A 106 -9.68 31.43 -6.38
C GLU A 106 -9.69 30.29 -5.35
N THR A 107 -8.96 29.21 -5.61
CA THR A 107 -8.84 28.05 -4.70
C THR A 107 -7.70 28.19 -3.68
N GLY A 108 -7.00 29.33 -3.66
CA GLY A 108 -5.99 29.67 -2.66
C GLY A 108 -4.58 29.12 -2.92
N VAL A 109 -4.27 28.71 -4.16
CA VAL A 109 -2.94 28.20 -4.53
C VAL A 109 -2.12 29.31 -5.18
N SER A 110 -0.95 29.64 -4.60
CA SER A 110 -0.04 30.65 -5.17
C SER A 110 0.72 30.08 -6.36
N VAL A 111 0.56 30.69 -7.54
CA VAL A 111 1.23 30.30 -8.79
C VAL A 111 2.29 31.35 -9.12
N GLU A 112 3.54 31.14 -8.68
CA GLU A 112 4.67 32.04 -8.92
C GLU A 112 5.51 31.62 -10.14
N PHE A 113 4.88 31.48 -11.31
CA PHE A 113 5.62 31.29 -12.56
C PHE A 113 4.89 31.91 -13.77
N PRO A 114 5.63 32.35 -14.81
CA PRO A 114 5.04 33.02 -15.96
C PRO A 114 4.19 32.05 -16.81
N PRO A 115 3.02 32.48 -17.34
CA PRO A 115 2.11 31.66 -18.14
C PRO A 115 2.76 31.00 -19.37
N ASN A 116 3.83 31.60 -19.89
CA ASN A 116 4.59 31.06 -21.02
C ASN A 116 5.18 29.67 -20.76
N LYS A 117 5.46 29.32 -19.49
CA LYS A 117 5.98 27.99 -19.15
C LYS A 117 4.94 26.89 -19.23
N LEU A 118 3.64 27.22 -19.18
CA LEU A 118 2.55 26.25 -19.31
C LEU A 118 2.19 25.94 -20.77
N LYS A 119 2.62 26.77 -21.73
CA LYS A 119 2.37 26.57 -23.16
C LYS A 119 2.97 25.29 -23.71
N GLN A 120 4.05 24.82 -23.10
CA GLN A 120 4.70 23.57 -23.52
C GLN A 120 3.90 22.33 -23.09
N GLY A 121 2.95 22.48 -22.15
CA GLY A 121 2.14 21.37 -21.64
C GLY A 121 2.94 20.29 -20.89
N VAL A 122 4.24 20.51 -20.65
CA VAL A 122 5.20 19.52 -20.16
C VAL A 122 6.10 20.16 -19.12
N GLY A 123 6.49 19.38 -18.11
CA GLY A 123 7.46 19.75 -17.08
C GLY A 123 6.83 20.02 -15.72
N GLU A 124 7.69 20.42 -14.79
CA GLU A 124 7.35 20.56 -13.37
C GLU A 124 6.17 21.51 -13.12
N HIS A 125 6.10 22.63 -13.84
CA HIS A 125 5.03 23.62 -13.66
C HIS A 125 3.65 23.09 -14.10
N ALA A 126 3.59 22.32 -15.20
CA ALA A 126 2.34 21.72 -15.67
C ALA A 126 1.85 20.63 -14.70
N ILE A 127 2.76 19.77 -14.22
CA ILE A 127 2.45 18.74 -13.23
C ILE A 127 2.00 19.37 -11.92
N HIS A 128 2.67 20.43 -11.47
CA HIS A 128 2.29 21.14 -10.23
C HIS A 128 0.86 21.72 -10.30
N VAL A 129 0.48 22.29 -11.45
CA VAL A 129 -0.90 22.77 -11.67
C VAL A 129 -1.90 21.63 -11.59
N LEU A 130 -1.66 20.53 -12.31
CA LEU A 130 -2.55 19.38 -12.33
C LEU A 130 -2.66 18.72 -10.95
N ASP A 131 -1.55 18.60 -10.23
CA ASP A 131 -1.49 18.02 -8.90
C ASP A 131 -2.34 18.81 -7.89
N ASN A 132 -2.24 20.14 -7.91
CA ASN A 132 -3.07 20.99 -7.07
C ASN A 132 -4.56 20.93 -7.44
N LEU A 133 -4.88 20.87 -8.74
CA LEU A 133 -6.26 20.70 -9.20
C LEU A 133 -6.83 19.34 -8.77
N ALA A 134 -6.02 18.27 -8.85
CA ALA A 134 -6.40 16.95 -8.39
C ALA A 134 -6.63 16.90 -6.87
N ASP A 135 -5.76 17.56 -6.09
CA ASP A 135 -5.94 17.69 -4.63
C ASP A 135 -7.28 18.36 -4.28
N GLN A 136 -7.68 19.40 -5.04
CA GLN A 136 -8.97 20.07 -4.83
C GLN A 136 -10.15 19.20 -5.24
N ALA A 137 -10.06 18.49 -6.37
CA ALA A 137 -11.10 17.56 -6.81
C ALA A 137 -11.31 16.42 -5.79
N ILE A 138 -10.23 15.88 -5.21
CA ILE A 138 -10.29 14.84 -4.18
C ILE A 138 -10.92 15.36 -2.89
N LYS A 139 -10.58 16.59 -2.46
CA LYS A 139 -11.18 17.22 -1.28
C LYS A 139 -12.71 17.33 -1.41
N ILE A 140 -13.18 17.68 -2.60
CA ILE A 140 -14.63 17.83 -2.89
C ILE A 140 -15.30 16.46 -3.02
N SER A 141 -14.61 15.47 -3.59
CA SER A 141 -15.07 14.08 -3.68
C SER A 141 -15.21 13.39 -2.31
N LYS A 142 -14.61 13.95 -1.24
CA LYS A 142 -14.62 13.41 0.14
C LYS A 142 -14.20 11.93 0.19
N PHE A 143 -13.22 11.56 -0.63
CA PHE A 143 -12.75 10.18 -0.71
C PHE A 143 -12.27 9.68 0.67
N LYS A 144 -12.78 8.52 1.10
CA LYS A 144 -12.28 7.82 2.29
C LYS A 144 -11.63 6.54 1.82
N TRP A 145 -10.37 6.36 2.18
CA TRP A 145 -9.68 5.09 1.99
C TRP A 145 -10.47 3.99 2.70
N GLN A 146 -10.93 3.02 1.94
CA GLN A 146 -11.51 1.82 2.48
C GLN A 146 -10.38 1.06 3.19
N LYS A 147 -10.54 0.82 4.51
CA LYS A 147 -9.54 0.09 5.28
C LYS A 147 -9.44 -1.32 4.69
N ALA A 148 -8.25 -1.70 4.23
CA ALA A 148 -7.99 -3.06 3.78
C ALA A 148 -8.28 -4.02 4.94
N GLU A 149 -9.22 -4.95 4.73
CA GLU A 149 -9.31 -6.14 5.57
C GLU A 149 -8.09 -6.99 5.26
N ILE A 150 -7.13 -6.96 6.18
CA ILE A 150 -6.04 -7.91 6.22
C ILE A 150 -6.69 -9.20 6.69
N LEU A 151 -6.98 -10.12 5.77
CA LEU A 151 -7.21 -11.51 6.15
C LEU A 151 -5.96 -11.96 6.91
N PRO A 152 -6.08 -12.46 8.14
CA PRO A 152 -4.93 -12.87 8.92
C PRO A 152 -4.13 -13.93 8.15
N ASP A 153 -2.79 -13.77 8.14
CA ASP A 153 -1.86 -14.75 7.56
C ASP A 153 -2.19 -16.15 8.12
N GLU A 154 -2.59 -17.06 7.23
CA GLU A 154 -2.70 -18.48 7.57
C GLU A 154 -1.31 -19.00 7.95
N PRO A 155 -1.10 -19.49 9.19
CA PRO A 155 0.12 -20.23 9.50
C PRO A 155 0.05 -21.56 8.74
N ASN A 156 1.09 -21.85 7.95
CA ASN A 156 1.38 -23.19 7.43
C ASN A 156 1.13 -24.26 8.50
N GLN A 157 0.05 -25.03 8.36
CA GLN A 157 -0.12 -26.34 9.00
C GLN A 157 -0.72 -27.30 7.98
N GLU A 158 -0.16 -28.50 7.99
CA GLU A 158 -0.43 -29.64 7.12
C GLU A 158 -1.93 -29.99 7.04
N PRO A 159 -2.39 -30.63 5.95
CA PRO A 159 -3.80 -30.92 5.75
C PRO A 159 -4.27 -32.00 6.74
N GLU A 160 -4.86 -31.58 7.86
CA GLU A 160 -5.81 -32.39 8.62
C GLU A 160 -7.20 -32.22 7.98
N ILE A 161 -7.66 -33.32 7.41
CA ILE A 161 -9.01 -33.51 6.88
C ILE A 161 -9.93 -33.73 8.07
N GLU A 162 -10.81 -32.77 8.38
CA GLU A 162 -12.03 -33.01 9.15
C GLU A 162 -13.22 -32.27 8.50
N ASP A 163 -14.07 -33.08 7.86
CA ASP A 163 -15.52 -33.01 7.65
C ASP A 163 -16.19 -31.64 7.49
N ASP A 164 -16.44 -31.26 6.23
CA ASP A 164 -17.51 -30.32 5.88
C ASP A 164 -18.66 -31.09 5.19
N ASP A 165 -19.76 -31.20 5.94
CA ASP A 165 -21.05 -31.83 5.64
C ASP A 165 -21.80 -31.01 4.56
N ALA A 166 -21.27 -30.99 3.34
CA ALA A 166 -21.94 -30.42 2.17
C ALA A 166 -22.11 -31.49 1.08
N GLU A 167 -23.00 -32.45 1.31
CA GLU A 167 -23.50 -33.33 0.25
C GLU A 167 -24.23 -32.49 -0.81
N LEU A 168 -23.57 -32.27 -1.94
CA LEU A 168 -24.19 -31.87 -3.20
C LEU A 168 -25.10 -33.02 -3.67
N ILE A 169 -26.40 -32.86 -3.50
CA ILE A 169 -27.42 -33.80 -4.00
C ILE A 169 -27.42 -33.76 -5.54
N LEU A 170 -26.74 -34.73 -6.17
CA LEU A 170 -26.65 -34.90 -7.63
C LEU A 170 -28.03 -34.97 -8.31
N GLU A 171 -29.05 -35.47 -7.61
CA GLU A 171 -30.43 -35.59 -8.11
C GLU A 171 -31.03 -34.23 -8.50
N LYS A 172 -30.64 -33.16 -7.81
CA LYS A 172 -31.17 -31.80 -8.05
C LYS A 172 -30.51 -31.09 -9.23
N VAL A 173 -29.26 -31.45 -9.54
CA VAL A 173 -28.54 -30.95 -10.72
C VAL A 173 -29.00 -31.70 -11.97
N GLU A 174 -29.35 -32.99 -11.85
CA GLU A 174 -29.88 -33.79 -12.95
C GLU A 174 -31.33 -33.40 -13.31
N GLU A 175 -32.14 -33.03 -12.31
CA GLU A 175 -33.51 -32.51 -12.50
C GLU A 175 -33.52 -31.11 -13.15
N GLU A 176 -32.60 -30.22 -12.78
CA GLU A 176 -32.45 -28.89 -13.41
C GLU A 176 -31.97 -28.99 -14.86
N MET A 177 -31.06 -29.93 -15.16
CA MET A 177 -30.58 -30.13 -16.52
C MET A 177 -31.63 -30.82 -17.41
N MET A 178 -32.53 -31.64 -16.86
CA MET A 178 -33.67 -32.21 -17.63
C MET A 178 -34.79 -31.20 -17.89
N ALA A 179 -35.06 -30.29 -16.96
CA ALA A 179 -36.12 -29.28 -17.11
C ALA A 179 -35.84 -28.25 -18.22
N GLU A 180 -34.57 -28.07 -18.62
CA GLU A 180 -34.18 -27.12 -19.68
C GLU A 180 -34.29 -27.71 -21.11
N TYR A 181 -34.57 -29.01 -21.25
CA TYR A 181 -34.71 -29.69 -22.55
C TYR A 181 -36.16 -30.04 -22.94
N ASP A 182 -37.17 -29.73 -22.11
CA ASP A 182 -38.53 -30.30 -22.26
C ASP A 182 -39.62 -29.29 -22.68
N GLU A 183 -39.28 -28.09 -23.16
CA GLU A 183 -40.29 -27.09 -23.57
C GLU A 183 -40.42 -26.82 -25.09
N GLU A 184 -39.69 -27.51 -25.97
CA GLU A 184 -39.89 -27.38 -27.43
C GLU A 184 -39.81 -28.72 -28.18
N GLU A 185 -40.68 -29.69 -27.87
CA GLU A 185 -40.83 -30.88 -28.74
C GLU A 185 -42.27 -31.40 -28.84
N ASP A 186 -43.23 -30.50 -29.04
CA ASP A 186 -44.64 -30.84 -29.32
C ASP A 186 -45.04 -30.42 -30.76
N ASP A 187 -44.36 -30.94 -31.80
CA ASP A 187 -44.99 -31.13 -33.13
C ASP A 187 -44.17 -32.03 -34.11
N ILE A 188 -43.58 -33.13 -33.61
CA ILE A 188 -42.97 -34.14 -34.50
C ILE A 188 -44.05 -35.15 -34.92
N LEU A 189 -44.64 -34.90 -36.09
CA LEU A 189 -45.43 -35.85 -36.88
C LEU A 189 -44.76 -37.24 -36.89
N HIS A 190 -45.30 -38.17 -36.09
CA HIS A 190 -44.77 -39.53 -36.00
C HIS A 190 -44.87 -40.24 -37.36
N ILE A 191 -43.74 -40.78 -37.83
CA ILE A 191 -43.61 -41.56 -39.07
C ILE A 191 -44.65 -42.70 -39.19
N ASP A 192 -45.14 -43.22 -38.07
CA ASP A 192 -46.16 -44.26 -38.03
C ASP A 192 -47.54 -43.79 -38.54
N ASP A 193 -47.87 -42.50 -38.38
CA ASP A 193 -49.15 -41.94 -38.86
C ASP A 193 -49.16 -41.75 -40.38
N ILE A 194 -48.02 -41.40 -40.99
CA ILE A 194 -47.86 -41.35 -42.44
C ILE A 194 -48.01 -42.77 -43.03
N THR A 195 -47.41 -43.76 -42.38
CA THR A 195 -47.47 -45.16 -42.82
C THR A 195 -48.89 -45.73 -42.73
N ARG A 196 -49.66 -45.33 -41.72
CA ARG A 196 -51.07 -45.70 -41.55
C ARG A 196 -51.99 -45.06 -42.60
N ILE A 197 -51.75 -43.80 -42.97
CA ILE A 197 -52.53 -43.11 -44.02
C ILE A 197 -52.27 -43.72 -45.39
N TYR A 198 -51.01 -44.05 -45.71
CA TYR A 198 -50.66 -44.71 -46.97
C TYR A 198 -51.14 -46.18 -47.00
N GLY A 199 -51.07 -46.91 -45.89
CA GLY A 199 -51.59 -48.29 -45.79
C GLY A 199 -53.10 -48.38 -46.00
N LYS A 200 -53.86 -47.42 -45.47
CA LYS A 200 -55.33 -47.40 -45.57
C LYS A 200 -55.84 -46.91 -46.94
N THR A 201 -55.01 -46.18 -47.69
CA THR A 201 -55.35 -45.71 -49.04
C THR A 201 -55.04 -46.76 -50.13
N MET A 202 -54.21 -47.76 -49.84
CA MET A 202 -53.84 -48.82 -50.78
C MET A 202 -54.81 -50.01 -50.82
N GLU A 203 -55.68 -50.19 -49.82
CA GLU A 203 -56.66 -51.29 -49.80
C GLU A 203 -57.90 -51.04 -50.68
N ASP A 204 -58.13 -49.80 -51.13
CA ASP A 204 -59.34 -49.42 -51.89
C ASP A 204 -59.13 -49.20 -53.40
N VAL A 205 -57.92 -49.47 -53.92
CA VAL A 205 -57.69 -49.48 -55.37
C VAL A 205 -57.92 -50.89 -55.88
N GLN A 206 -59.20 -51.21 -56.12
CA GLN A 206 -59.60 -52.34 -56.95
C GLN A 206 -58.74 -52.32 -58.23
N LYS A 207 -57.93 -53.37 -58.41
CA LYS A 207 -57.27 -53.66 -59.68
C LYS A 207 -58.32 -53.57 -60.80
N PRO A 208 -58.16 -52.69 -61.82
CA PRO A 208 -58.96 -52.82 -63.02
C PRO A 208 -58.46 -54.07 -63.77
N ASP A 209 -59.05 -55.22 -63.45
CA ASP A 209 -59.02 -56.40 -64.30
C ASP A 209 -59.85 -56.11 -65.56
N SER A 210 -59.16 -55.69 -66.62
CA SER A 210 -59.46 -56.01 -68.01
C SER A 210 -58.48 -55.26 -68.89
N ILE A 211 -57.81 -55.98 -69.76
CA ILE A 211 -57.04 -55.42 -70.86
C ILE A 211 -57.96 -54.46 -71.62
N LEU A 212 -57.69 -53.16 -71.51
CA LEU A 212 -58.36 -52.11 -72.29
C LEU A 212 -57.90 -52.26 -73.74
N GLU A 213 -58.68 -52.95 -74.57
CA GLU A 213 -58.51 -52.89 -76.02
C GLU A 213 -58.90 -51.48 -76.48
N SER A 214 -57.92 -50.74 -77.01
CA SER A 214 -58.13 -49.39 -77.53
C SER A 214 -58.99 -49.45 -78.80
N GLN A 215 -60.28 -49.09 -78.70
CA GLN A 215 -61.09 -48.69 -79.85
C GLN A 215 -60.80 -47.24 -80.26
N THR A 216 -59.55 -46.79 -80.16
CA THR A 216 -59.19 -45.39 -80.34
C THR A 216 -58.72 -45.17 -81.78
N ASP A 217 -59.47 -44.38 -82.53
CA ASP A 217 -59.08 -43.95 -83.87
C ASP A 217 -57.83 -43.06 -83.81
N THR A 218 -56.95 -43.19 -84.80
CA THR A 218 -55.69 -42.43 -84.87
C THR A 218 -55.91 -40.92 -84.95
N GLU A 219 -57.05 -40.49 -85.50
CA GLU A 219 -57.41 -39.08 -85.58
C GLU A 219 -57.96 -38.54 -84.26
N GLU A 220 -58.80 -39.30 -83.55
CA GLU A 220 -59.26 -38.94 -82.20
C GLU A 220 -58.09 -38.85 -81.22
N TRP A 221 -57.12 -39.75 -81.32
CA TRP A 221 -55.92 -39.70 -80.50
C TRP A 221 -55.06 -38.46 -80.78
N LYS A 222 -54.96 -38.03 -82.04
CA LYS A 222 -54.25 -36.80 -82.41
C LYS A 222 -54.95 -35.54 -81.89
N LEU A 223 -56.28 -35.49 -81.96
CA LEU A 223 -57.04 -34.36 -81.42
C LEU A 223 -56.94 -34.27 -79.90
N GLU A 224 -56.95 -35.41 -79.22
CA GLU A 224 -56.68 -35.50 -77.79
C GLU A 224 -55.26 -35.08 -77.45
N LEU A 225 -54.27 -35.49 -78.25
CA LEU A 225 -52.88 -35.05 -78.11
C LEU A 225 -52.77 -33.52 -78.26
N GLU A 226 -53.37 -32.93 -79.30
CA GLU A 226 -53.36 -31.48 -79.51
C GLU A 226 -54.08 -30.70 -78.40
N ARG A 227 -55.14 -31.28 -77.84
CA ARG A 227 -55.86 -30.71 -76.69
C ARG A 227 -55.04 -30.74 -75.40
N VAL A 228 -54.28 -31.81 -75.18
CA VAL A 228 -53.56 -32.06 -73.93
C VAL A 228 -52.13 -31.51 -73.97
N ILE A 229 -51.53 -31.30 -75.16
CA ILE A 229 -50.21 -30.68 -75.34
C ILE A 229 -50.06 -29.34 -74.57
N PRO A 230 -51.02 -28.40 -74.62
CA PRO A 230 -50.94 -27.16 -73.85
C PRO A 230 -50.99 -27.37 -72.34
N GLN A 231 -51.67 -28.42 -71.87
CA GLN A 231 -51.79 -28.77 -70.45
C GLN A 231 -50.55 -29.53 -69.93
N LEU A 232 -49.85 -30.24 -70.81
CA LEU A 232 -48.57 -30.91 -70.54
C LEU A 232 -47.37 -29.97 -70.70
N LYS A 233 -47.58 -28.79 -71.27
CA LYS A 233 -46.55 -27.75 -71.32
C LYS A 233 -46.37 -27.19 -69.90
N VAL A 234 -45.57 -27.90 -69.11
CA VAL A 234 -45.13 -27.50 -67.77
C VAL A 234 -44.30 -26.23 -67.91
N THR A 235 -44.97 -25.08 -67.90
CA THR A 235 -44.30 -23.81 -67.69
C THR A 235 -43.88 -23.76 -66.24
N ILE A 236 -42.61 -24.09 -65.98
CA ILE A 236 -41.99 -23.92 -64.67
C ILE A 236 -42.02 -22.40 -64.39
N LYS A 237 -43.07 -21.95 -63.71
CA LYS A 237 -43.08 -20.61 -63.12
C LYS A 237 -42.07 -20.67 -61.99
N THR A 238 -41.03 -19.86 -62.07
CA THR A 238 -40.06 -19.65 -60.99
C THR A 238 -40.79 -19.03 -59.81
N ASP A 239 -41.43 -19.87 -59.00
CA ASP A 239 -42.13 -19.46 -57.79
C ASP A 239 -41.11 -19.34 -56.65
N SER A 240 -41.33 -18.42 -55.71
CA SER A 240 -40.42 -18.20 -54.56
C SER A 240 -40.38 -19.40 -53.59
N ARG A 241 -41.27 -20.38 -53.81
CA ARG A 241 -41.31 -21.70 -53.16
C ARG A 241 -40.55 -22.79 -53.93
N ASP A 242 -39.84 -22.43 -54.99
CA ASP A 242 -39.04 -23.39 -55.76
C ASP A 242 -37.81 -23.81 -54.96
N TRP A 243 -37.89 -25.00 -54.36
CA TRP A 243 -36.83 -25.62 -53.58
C TRP A 243 -35.50 -25.72 -54.35
N ARG A 244 -35.55 -25.70 -55.69
CA ARG A 244 -34.34 -25.67 -56.53
C ARG A 244 -33.52 -24.40 -56.34
N SER A 245 -34.20 -23.26 -56.20
CA SER A 245 -33.54 -21.97 -55.93
C SER A 245 -32.93 -21.94 -54.51
N HIS A 246 -33.65 -22.50 -53.52
CA HIS A 246 -33.15 -22.66 -52.15
C HIS A 246 -31.96 -23.62 -52.07
N LEU A 247 -32.00 -24.73 -52.82
CA LEU A 247 -30.88 -25.68 -52.90
C LEU A 247 -29.64 -25.04 -53.55
N GLU A 248 -29.83 -24.24 -54.59
CA GLU A 248 -28.72 -23.53 -55.24
C GLU A 248 -28.14 -22.45 -54.33
N GLN A 249 -28.99 -21.71 -53.61
CA GLN A 249 -28.55 -20.78 -52.57
C GLN A 249 -27.79 -21.49 -51.44
N MET A 250 -28.26 -22.66 -50.98
CA MET A 250 -27.57 -23.44 -49.96
C MET A 250 -26.18 -23.91 -50.44
N LYS A 251 -26.04 -24.32 -51.70
CA LYS A 251 -24.74 -24.66 -52.29
C LYS A 251 -23.81 -23.44 -52.37
N GLN A 252 -24.34 -22.27 -52.75
CA GLN A 252 -23.57 -21.02 -52.77
C GLN A 252 -23.11 -20.63 -51.37
N LEU A 253 -23.99 -20.68 -50.36
CA LEU A 253 -23.66 -20.42 -48.96
C LEU A 253 -22.61 -21.41 -48.45
N ARG A 254 -22.74 -22.70 -48.76
CA ARG A 254 -21.74 -23.71 -48.41
C ARG A 254 -20.37 -23.41 -49.00
N GLY A 255 -20.32 -23.03 -50.29
CA GLY A 255 -19.07 -22.61 -50.94
C GLY A 255 -18.45 -21.34 -50.33
N ASN A 256 -19.30 -20.37 -49.98
CA ASN A 256 -18.86 -19.15 -49.28
C ASN A 256 -18.35 -19.45 -47.86
N ILE A 257 -18.98 -20.38 -47.13
CA ILE A 257 -18.52 -20.81 -45.82
C ILE A 257 -17.18 -21.53 -45.94
N GLU A 258 -17.04 -22.45 -46.89
CA GLU A 258 -15.80 -23.24 -47.06
C GLU A 258 -14.61 -22.35 -47.44
N THR A 259 -14.82 -21.35 -48.31
CA THR A 259 -13.79 -20.38 -48.69
C THR A 259 -13.41 -19.46 -47.53
N ASN A 260 -14.39 -18.89 -46.82
CA ASN A 260 -14.14 -18.03 -45.66
C ASN A 260 -13.52 -18.79 -44.48
N PHE A 261 -13.93 -20.04 -44.27
CA PHE A 261 -13.38 -20.91 -43.24
C PHE A 261 -11.91 -21.23 -43.52
N ASN A 262 -11.55 -21.58 -44.75
CA ASN A 262 -10.15 -21.78 -45.12
C ASN A 262 -9.31 -20.51 -44.94
N GLY A 263 -9.84 -19.34 -45.33
CA GLY A 263 -9.17 -18.06 -45.11
C GLY A 263 -8.92 -17.77 -43.62
N THR A 264 -9.94 -17.96 -42.80
CA THR A 264 -9.88 -17.73 -41.34
C THR A 264 -8.95 -18.73 -40.66
N LYS A 265 -8.99 -20.01 -41.06
CA LYS A 265 -8.11 -21.06 -40.55
C LYS A 265 -6.64 -20.73 -40.80
N ILE A 266 -6.30 -20.30 -42.01
CA ILE A 266 -4.91 -19.89 -42.34
C ILE A 266 -4.46 -18.70 -41.49
N GLN A 267 -5.35 -17.73 -41.25
CA GLN A 267 -5.03 -16.58 -40.39
C GLN A 267 -4.81 -17.01 -38.93
N LEU A 268 -5.64 -17.93 -38.43
CA LEU A 268 -5.50 -18.46 -37.08
C LEU A 268 -4.22 -19.29 -36.91
N ASP A 269 -3.88 -20.14 -37.89
CA ASP A 269 -2.65 -20.93 -37.89
C ASP A 269 -1.41 -20.03 -37.92
N LYS A 270 -1.44 -18.93 -38.69
CA LYS A 270 -0.38 -17.92 -38.69
C LYS A 270 -0.25 -17.25 -37.33
N LEU A 271 -1.38 -16.84 -36.73
CA LEU A 271 -1.38 -16.23 -35.41
C LEU A 271 -0.82 -17.19 -34.34
N GLN A 272 -1.21 -18.46 -34.38
CA GLN A 272 -0.68 -19.48 -33.48
C GLN A 272 0.84 -19.62 -33.62
N LEU A 273 1.34 -19.66 -34.86
CA LEU A 273 2.77 -19.80 -35.14
C LEU A 273 3.55 -18.55 -34.71
N ASP A 274 3.01 -17.35 -34.96
CA ASP A 274 3.60 -16.09 -34.53
C ASP A 274 3.63 -15.99 -33.01
N ILE A 275 2.54 -16.35 -32.32
CA ILE A 275 2.49 -16.40 -30.85
C ILE A 275 3.53 -17.41 -30.32
N GLY A 276 3.59 -18.62 -30.88
CA GLY A 276 4.59 -19.63 -30.50
C GLY A 276 6.01 -19.11 -30.62
N ASN A 277 6.34 -18.49 -31.76
CA ASN A 277 7.65 -17.88 -31.98
C ASN A 277 7.95 -16.74 -30.98
N THR A 278 6.96 -15.95 -30.60
CA THR A 278 7.15 -14.89 -29.59
C THR A 278 7.37 -15.48 -28.19
N LEU A 279 6.64 -16.53 -27.82
CA LEU A 279 6.84 -17.23 -26.54
C LEU A 279 8.23 -17.86 -26.45
N ASP A 280 8.72 -18.50 -27.52
CA ASP A 280 10.07 -19.05 -27.55
C ASP A 280 11.14 -17.95 -27.44
N LYS A 281 10.92 -16.79 -28.07
CA LYS A 281 11.78 -15.61 -27.91
C LYS A 281 11.76 -15.05 -26.49
N ILE A 282 10.60 -15.07 -25.82
CA ILE A 282 10.49 -14.64 -24.42
C ILE A 282 11.25 -15.62 -23.54
N LYS A 283 11.00 -16.92 -23.69
CA LYS A 283 11.65 -17.99 -22.92
C LYS A 283 13.19 -17.97 -23.08
N THR A 284 13.69 -17.74 -24.29
CA THR A 284 15.13 -17.61 -24.53
C THR A 284 15.73 -16.35 -23.91
N ARG A 285 14.99 -15.23 -23.89
CA ARG A 285 15.42 -14.01 -23.19
C ARG A 285 15.38 -14.18 -21.67
N GLU A 286 14.36 -14.82 -21.12
CA GLU A 286 14.24 -15.11 -19.68
C GLU A 286 15.38 -16.01 -19.22
N THR A 287 15.65 -17.10 -19.94
CA THR A 287 16.77 -18.00 -19.61
C THR A 287 18.11 -17.27 -19.71
N HIS A 288 18.30 -16.38 -20.68
CA HIS A 288 19.50 -15.57 -20.78
C HIS A 288 19.63 -14.56 -19.63
N LEU A 289 18.54 -13.87 -19.29
CA LEU A 289 18.50 -12.89 -18.21
C LEU A 289 18.75 -13.56 -16.85
N ASN A 290 18.12 -14.71 -16.60
CA ASN A 290 18.38 -15.52 -15.40
C ASN A 290 19.85 -15.93 -15.35
N LYS A 291 20.42 -16.42 -16.45
CA LYS A 291 21.85 -16.78 -16.51
C LYS A 291 22.79 -15.60 -16.22
N GLN A 292 22.41 -14.37 -16.55
CA GLN A 292 23.18 -13.17 -16.23
C GLN A 292 22.99 -12.73 -14.77
N LEU A 293 21.77 -12.80 -14.24
CA LEU A 293 21.46 -12.31 -12.89
C LEU A 293 21.82 -13.30 -11.78
N GLU A 294 21.76 -14.60 -12.04
CA GLU A 294 22.09 -15.66 -11.08
C GLU A 294 23.48 -15.51 -10.42
N PRO A 295 24.58 -15.27 -11.16
CA PRO A 295 25.87 -15.04 -10.52
C PRO A 295 25.89 -13.78 -9.64
N THR A 296 25.33 -12.67 -10.11
CA THR A 296 25.25 -11.42 -9.33
C THR A 296 24.38 -11.58 -8.09
N LEU A 297 23.31 -12.36 -8.16
CA LEU A 297 22.44 -12.65 -7.01
C LEU A 297 23.15 -13.54 -5.99
N ASN A 298 23.96 -14.50 -6.45
CA ASN A 298 24.79 -15.31 -5.58
C ASN A 298 25.90 -14.50 -4.91
N GLU A 299 26.55 -13.58 -5.64
CA GLU A 299 27.52 -12.63 -5.07
C GLU A 299 26.87 -11.72 -4.03
N PHE A 300 25.66 -11.22 -4.30
CA PHE A 300 24.90 -10.42 -3.33
C PHE A 300 24.57 -11.23 -2.07
N ARG A 301 24.16 -12.49 -2.22
CA ARG A 301 23.91 -13.39 -1.09
C ARG A 301 25.17 -13.63 -0.27
N SER A 302 26.32 -13.89 -0.90
CA SER A 302 27.58 -14.09 -0.17
C SER A 302 28.01 -12.82 0.57
N LEU A 303 27.91 -11.66 -0.06
CA LEU A 303 28.23 -10.38 0.57
C LEU A 303 27.28 -10.07 1.73
N GLN A 304 26.00 -10.40 1.60
CA GLN A 304 25.03 -10.25 2.68
C GLN A 304 25.36 -11.16 3.88
N GLU A 305 25.77 -12.39 3.63
CA GLU A 305 26.22 -13.32 4.67
C GLU A 305 27.50 -12.81 5.35
N GLU A 306 28.49 -12.34 4.59
CA GLU A 306 29.71 -11.72 5.14
C GLU A 306 29.39 -10.48 5.99
N LEU A 307 28.50 -9.62 5.52
CA LEU A 307 28.05 -8.44 6.27
C LEU A 307 27.37 -8.85 7.58
N SER A 308 26.53 -9.90 7.56
CA SER A 308 25.90 -10.42 8.77
C SER A 308 26.93 -10.92 9.79
N LYS A 309 27.96 -11.66 9.34
CA LYS A 309 29.07 -12.13 10.18
C LYS A 309 29.88 -10.97 10.77
N ILE A 310 30.18 -9.95 9.97
CA ILE A 310 30.91 -8.76 10.44
C ILE A 310 30.07 -7.97 11.46
N LYS A 311 28.75 -7.82 11.24
CA LYS A 311 27.86 -7.15 12.20
C LYS A 311 27.78 -7.89 13.53
N GLU A 312 27.71 -9.21 13.49
CA GLU A 312 27.73 -10.04 14.70
C GLU A 312 29.07 -9.87 15.44
N HIS A 313 30.19 -9.98 14.73
CA HIS A 313 31.51 -9.78 15.33
C HIS A 313 31.68 -8.37 15.93
N TYR A 314 31.19 -7.34 15.25
CA TYR A 314 31.18 -5.97 15.77
C TYR A 314 30.33 -5.84 17.03
N ARG A 315 29.16 -6.48 17.08
CA ARG A 315 28.29 -6.50 18.27
C ARG A 315 28.98 -7.17 19.45
N ASP A 316 29.66 -8.29 19.22
CA ASP A 316 30.40 -9.02 20.26
C ASP A 316 31.56 -8.18 20.80
N VAL A 317 32.37 -7.59 19.92
CA VAL A 317 33.48 -6.72 20.32
C VAL A 317 32.97 -5.47 21.03
N SER A 318 31.88 -4.86 20.54
CA SER A 318 31.26 -3.71 21.19
C SER A 318 30.74 -4.07 22.60
N GLY A 319 30.09 -5.23 22.75
CA GLY A 319 29.69 -5.78 24.04
C GLY A 319 30.89 -5.93 24.98
N GLY A 320 31.97 -6.56 24.51
CA GLY A 320 33.20 -6.71 25.29
C GLY A 320 33.85 -5.38 25.69
N VAL A 321 33.81 -4.36 24.84
CA VAL A 321 34.28 -3.00 25.19
C VAL A 321 33.41 -2.40 26.28
N THR A 322 32.08 -2.48 26.17
CA THR A 322 31.18 -1.94 27.21
C THR A 322 31.36 -2.63 28.56
N GLU A 323 31.59 -3.94 28.58
CA GLU A 323 31.90 -4.68 29.81
C GLU A 323 33.22 -4.22 30.42
N ARG A 324 34.28 -4.08 29.61
CA ARG A 324 35.58 -3.57 30.07
C ARG A 324 35.51 -2.13 30.58
N THR A 325 34.71 -1.28 29.93
CA THR A 325 34.46 0.08 30.43
C THR A 325 33.70 0.03 31.77
N ARG A 326 32.73 -0.87 31.91
CA ARG A 326 32.01 -1.06 33.18
C ARG A 326 32.92 -1.55 34.30
N THR A 327 33.81 -2.50 34.03
CA THR A 327 34.78 -2.98 35.04
C THR A 327 35.79 -1.91 35.39
N LEU A 328 36.26 -1.12 34.40
CA LEU A 328 37.16 0.01 34.63
C LEU A 328 36.51 1.09 35.50
N ASN A 329 35.25 1.44 35.26
CA ASN A 329 34.52 2.40 36.10
C ASN A 329 34.37 1.88 37.54
N LYS A 330 34.04 0.60 37.73
CA LYS A 330 33.99 -0.02 39.07
C LYS A 330 35.34 0.05 39.78
N LEU A 331 36.42 -0.32 39.09
CA LEU A 331 37.79 -0.21 39.63
C LEU A 331 38.17 1.24 39.96
N SER A 332 37.73 2.21 39.15
CA SER A 332 37.94 3.63 39.44
C SER A 332 37.17 4.09 40.67
N GLU A 333 35.92 3.66 40.84
CA GLU A 333 35.12 3.93 42.05
C GLU A 333 35.74 3.31 43.30
N GLU A 334 36.21 2.06 43.20
CA GLU A 334 36.95 1.39 44.28
C GLU A 334 38.24 2.13 44.64
N LEU A 335 39.00 2.61 43.64
CA LEU A 335 40.20 3.41 43.86
C LEU A 335 39.88 4.75 44.52
N ASP A 336 38.82 5.45 44.10
CA ASP A 336 38.39 6.71 44.72
C ASP A 336 37.91 6.49 46.16
N GLN A 337 37.23 5.38 46.43
CA GLN A 337 36.83 5.00 47.78
C GLN A 337 38.04 4.73 48.68
N ILE A 338 39.03 3.97 48.20
CA ILE A 338 40.28 3.72 48.93
C ILE A 338 41.04 5.04 49.15
N LYS A 339 41.07 5.93 48.15
CA LYS A 339 41.70 7.25 48.29
C LYS A 339 41.01 8.10 49.34
N LYS A 340 39.67 8.10 49.37
CA LYS A 340 38.89 8.80 50.40
C LYS A 340 39.16 8.21 51.79
N GLU A 341 39.20 6.88 51.93
CA GLU A 341 39.58 6.23 53.19
C GLU A 341 41.02 6.56 53.61
N MET A 342 41.95 6.68 52.65
CA MET A 342 43.32 7.11 52.90
C MET A 342 43.38 8.55 53.37
N ASP A 343 42.62 9.46 52.76
CA ASP A 343 42.53 10.87 53.16
C ASP A 343 41.84 11.04 54.51
N GLU A 344 40.79 10.26 54.80
CA GLU A 344 40.12 10.20 56.12
C GLU A 344 41.08 9.67 57.20
N ARG A 345 41.83 8.60 56.90
CA ARG A 345 42.87 8.11 57.82
C ARG A 345 44.01 9.11 57.97
N GLY A 346 44.47 9.74 56.89
CA GLY A 346 45.52 10.75 56.91
C GLY A 346 45.13 11.99 57.71
N SER A 347 43.89 12.47 57.53
CA SER A 347 43.33 13.56 58.33
C SER A 347 43.14 13.15 59.78
N SER A 348 42.63 11.94 60.08
CA SER A 348 42.51 11.45 61.46
C SER A 348 43.87 11.27 62.17
N MET A 349 44.92 10.89 61.44
CA MET A 349 46.28 10.73 61.98
C MET A 349 47.00 12.07 62.15
N THR A 350 46.64 13.07 61.34
CA THR A 350 47.18 14.44 61.42
C THR A 350 46.35 15.35 62.33
N ASP A 351 45.13 14.93 62.69
CA ASP A 351 44.26 15.70 63.55
C ASP A 351 44.81 15.71 64.99
N GLY A 352 45.53 16.78 65.32
CA GLY A 352 46.01 17.06 66.67
C GLY A 352 44.90 17.53 67.61
N THR A 353 43.63 17.66 67.17
CA THR A 353 42.50 18.11 68.00
C THR A 353 42.28 17.26 69.26
N PRO A 354 42.40 15.91 69.24
CA PRO A 354 42.34 15.11 70.46
C PRO A 354 43.47 15.49 71.44
N LEU A 355 44.68 15.72 70.91
CA LEU A 355 45.83 16.12 71.71
C LEU A 355 45.66 17.53 72.32
N ILE A 356 45.10 18.46 71.54
CA ILE A 356 44.77 19.83 71.98
C ILE A 356 43.67 19.78 73.04
N ASN A 357 42.65 18.94 72.88
CA ASN A 357 41.59 18.75 73.87
C ASN A 357 42.13 18.17 75.18
N ILE A 358 43.00 17.16 75.12
CA ILE A 358 43.70 16.62 76.30
C ILE A 358 44.51 17.75 76.99
N LYS A 359 45.28 18.52 76.21
CA LYS A 359 46.05 19.66 76.74
C LYS A 359 45.14 20.72 77.38
N LYS A 360 43.99 21.01 76.80
CA LYS A 360 42.99 21.96 77.34
C LYS A 360 42.41 21.45 78.66
N THR A 361 42.05 20.18 78.74
CA THR A 361 41.56 19.54 79.97
C THR A 361 42.63 19.55 81.07
N ILE A 362 43.89 19.23 80.74
CA ILE A 362 45.01 19.33 81.68
C ILE A 362 45.19 20.76 82.19
N THR A 363 45.08 21.75 81.30
CA THR A 363 45.21 23.17 81.68
C THR A 363 44.07 23.60 82.60
N LYS A 364 42.85 23.15 82.32
CA LYS A 364 41.68 23.40 83.18
C LYS A 364 41.85 22.76 84.57
N MET A 365 42.29 21.50 84.62
CA MET A 365 42.60 20.83 85.90
C MET A 365 43.68 21.59 86.68
N LYS A 366 44.72 22.11 86.02
CA LYS A 366 45.74 22.95 86.68
C LYS A 366 45.15 24.24 87.25
N SER A 367 44.26 24.92 86.52
CA SER A 367 43.59 26.12 87.05
C SER A 367 42.68 25.78 88.24
N GLU A 368 41.91 24.69 88.17
CA GLU A 368 41.05 24.24 89.28
C GLU A 368 41.89 23.89 90.53
N ILE A 369 43.05 23.24 90.36
CA ILE A 369 44.00 22.98 91.45
C ILE A 369 44.52 24.29 92.06
N SER A 370 44.88 25.27 91.23
CA SER A 370 45.37 26.56 91.73
C SER A 370 44.29 27.33 92.51
N GLU A 371 43.04 27.29 92.05
CA GLU A 371 41.91 27.90 92.74
C GLU A 371 41.64 27.21 94.07
N MET A 372 41.67 25.87 94.09
CA MET A 372 41.51 25.09 95.31
C MET A 372 42.63 25.37 96.32
N ASN A 373 43.88 25.53 95.88
CA ASN A 373 44.99 25.93 96.75
C ASN A 373 44.77 27.32 97.38
N VAL A 374 44.26 28.30 96.61
CA VAL A 374 43.91 29.62 97.17
C VAL A 374 42.80 29.49 98.21
N ARG A 375 41.75 28.70 97.92
CA ARG A 375 40.67 28.44 98.88
C ARG A 375 41.20 27.78 100.16
N ILE A 376 42.09 26.80 100.03
CA ILE A 376 42.78 26.18 101.18
C ILE A 376 43.54 27.23 101.98
N GLY A 377 44.35 28.07 101.34
CA GLY A 377 45.11 29.13 102.02
C GLY A 377 44.22 30.15 102.75
N VAL A 378 43.07 30.54 102.18
CA VAL A 378 42.10 31.41 102.86
C VAL A 378 41.45 30.71 104.05
N LEU A 379 41.12 29.42 103.91
CA LEU A 379 40.57 28.62 105.01
C LEU A 379 41.60 28.43 106.13
N GLU A 380 42.87 28.19 105.80
CA GLU A 380 43.98 28.11 106.77
C GLU A 380 44.18 29.44 107.50
N TYR A 381 44.17 30.56 106.78
CA TYR A 381 44.24 31.90 107.40
C TYR A 381 43.03 32.17 108.31
N SER A 382 41.82 31.84 107.85
CA SER A 382 40.60 31.98 108.63
C SER A 382 40.64 31.13 109.91
N LEU A 383 41.13 29.89 109.82
CA LEU A 383 41.30 28.99 110.94
C LEU A 383 42.39 29.49 111.91
N MET A 384 43.49 30.05 111.39
CA MET A 384 44.52 30.69 112.21
C MET A 384 43.98 31.92 112.95
N CYS A 385 43.19 32.78 112.28
CA CYS A 385 42.52 33.91 112.91
C CYS A 385 41.51 33.47 113.97
N ALA A 386 40.75 32.40 113.72
CA ALA A 386 39.84 31.81 114.71
C ALA A 386 40.61 31.31 115.94
N ARG A 387 41.72 30.57 115.75
CA ARG A 387 42.59 30.12 116.85
C ARG A 387 43.23 31.27 117.63
N LEU A 388 43.66 32.33 116.94
CA LEU A 388 44.20 33.53 117.60
C LEU A 388 43.10 34.27 118.39
N ARG A 389 41.89 34.33 117.85
CA ARG A 389 40.73 34.92 118.54
C ARG A 389 40.36 34.10 119.78
N ASP A 390 40.29 32.78 119.68
CA ASP A 390 40.06 31.89 120.83
C ASP A 390 41.15 32.05 121.90
N LYS A 391 42.42 32.18 121.49
CA LYS A 391 43.53 32.42 122.43
C LYS A 391 43.43 33.79 123.11
N ASN A 392 43.09 34.85 122.38
CA ASN A 392 42.88 36.17 122.97
C ASN A 392 41.67 36.17 123.90
N GLN A 393 40.58 35.48 123.55
CA GLN A 393 39.38 35.35 124.37
C GLN A 393 39.70 34.62 125.69
N LEU A 394 40.46 33.53 125.63
CA LEU A 394 40.96 32.84 126.82
C LEU A 394 41.85 33.75 127.69
N GLN A 395 42.62 34.65 127.08
CA GLN A 395 43.47 35.59 127.81
C GLN A 395 42.67 36.73 128.46
N GLU A 396 41.60 37.20 127.81
CA GLU A 396 40.63 38.14 128.39
C GLU A 396 39.82 37.50 129.54
N ASP A 397 39.39 36.24 129.40
CA ASP A 397 38.73 35.48 130.46
C ASP A 397 39.66 35.27 131.67
N MET A 398 40.96 35.04 131.44
CA MET A 398 41.95 34.90 132.51
C MET A 398 42.20 36.24 133.23
N ASN A 399 42.24 37.36 132.49
CA ASN A 399 42.41 38.70 133.06
C ASN A 399 41.15 39.21 133.81
N SER A 400 39.95 38.87 133.34
CA SER A 400 38.69 39.17 134.04
C SER A 400 38.53 38.34 135.31
N THR A 401 38.92 37.06 135.29
CA THR A 401 38.93 36.22 136.51
C THR A 401 39.87 36.78 137.58
N THR A 402 41.03 37.33 137.18
CA THR A 402 42.02 37.90 138.11
C THR A 402 41.55 39.22 138.74
N SER A 403 40.71 39.99 138.05
CA SER A 403 40.17 41.26 138.57
C SER A 403 38.96 41.09 139.49
N THR A 404 38.32 39.91 139.50
CA THR A 404 37.19 39.61 140.41
C THR A 404 37.65 39.10 141.79
N LEU A 405 38.93 38.75 141.97
CA LEU A 405 39.49 38.22 143.22
C LEU A 405 40.07 39.30 144.18
N ILE A 406 39.94 40.60 143.86
CA ILE A 406 40.48 41.72 144.67
C ILE A 406 39.35 42.57 145.29
N LYS A 407 38.29 41.97 145.83
CA LYS A 407 37.31 42.70 146.67
C LYS A 407 36.89 41.94 147.91
#